data_AF-A0A970SLJ7-F1
#
_entry.id   AF-A0A970SLJ7-F1
#
_cell.length_a   1.000
_cell.length_b   1.000
_cell.length_c   1.000
_cell.angle_alpha   90.00
_cell.angle_beta   90.00
_cell.angle_gamma   90.00
#
_symmetry.space_group_name_H-M   'P 1'
#
loop_
_entity.id
_entity.type
_entity.pdbx_description
1 polymer ?
#
loop_
_entity_poly.entity_id
_entity_poly.type
_entity_poly.pdbx_seq_one_letter_code
_entity_poly.pdbx_strand_id
1 'polypeptide(L)'
;ERVIANLSRTKREISSDVKPITQSFDISNLPSGNYYLTMEVRNRENKVDAYNRVFFQRSNPNLELPEINIENLDIVNTFVESMTSIDTLAQYIDYLFPISTLMERTYALNLISKPKRRKKDEAVDVDRDALLLSMQRYFLDFWTNRNETDPAKDWYEYKLNVDKVNKHYSTLNTKGYITDRGRAYLKYGEPNSINSQPHEPSSYPYEIWHYYQIKDQGNVRFVFYNRDLVTNDYELLHSDARGELKDYQWQMKLQKRQNPSNDPNQMDVSPYWGGRVRDYWNNPR
;
A
#
# COMPACT_ATOMS: atom_id res chain seq x y z
N GLU A 1 7.37 -4.08 2.60
CA GLU A 1 6.67 -5.32 3.00
C GLU A 1 5.33 -4.95 3.60
N ARG A 2 4.25 -5.69 3.30
CA ARG A 2 2.87 -5.31 3.59
C ARG A 2 2.25 -6.25 4.61
N VAL A 3 1.72 -5.72 5.71
CA VAL A 3 0.99 -6.53 6.69
C VAL A 3 -0.43 -6.76 6.16
N ILE A 4 -0.90 -8.01 6.22
CA ILE A 4 -2.24 -8.37 5.77
C ILE A 4 -3.23 -7.90 6.84
N ALA A 5 -3.98 -6.85 6.52
CA ALA A 5 -5.07 -6.36 7.36
C ALA A 5 -5.97 -7.56 7.68
N ASN A 6 -6.15 -7.86 8.98
CA ASN A 6 -6.87 -9.01 9.59
C ASN A 6 -6.00 -10.13 10.19
N LEU A 7 -4.70 -10.18 9.91
CA LEU A 7 -3.77 -11.13 10.53
C LEU A 7 -2.77 -10.43 11.45
N SER A 8 -3.31 -9.67 12.41
CA SER A 8 -2.52 -9.08 13.49
C SER A 8 -3.25 -9.24 14.83
N ARG A 9 -2.48 -9.55 15.88
CA ARG A 9 -2.98 -9.62 17.25
C ARG A 9 -2.00 -8.89 18.16
N THR A 10 -2.54 -8.25 19.18
CA THR A 10 -1.76 -7.52 20.18
C THR A 10 -2.27 -7.92 21.55
N LYS A 11 -1.35 -8.22 22.47
CA LYS A 11 -1.65 -8.53 23.86
C LYS A 11 -0.74 -7.69 24.75
N ARG A 12 -1.33 -7.01 25.75
CA ARG A 12 -0.57 -6.30 26.79
C ARG A 12 -0.34 -7.26 27.94
N GLU A 13 0.89 -7.28 28.46
CA GLU A 13 1.29 -8.19 29.52
C GLU A 13 2.17 -7.46 30.54
N ILE A 14 2.13 -7.90 31.81
CA ILE A 14 3.08 -7.48 32.85
C ILE A 14 4.39 -8.25 32.64
N SER A 15 5.52 -7.55 32.77
CA SER A 15 6.87 -8.09 32.62
C SER A 15 7.15 -9.21 33.62
N SER A 16 7.82 -10.27 33.16
CA SER A 16 8.27 -11.43 33.95
C SER A 16 9.42 -12.13 33.21
N ASP A 17 10.31 -12.81 33.94
CA ASP A 17 11.53 -13.43 33.37
C ASP A 17 11.26 -14.38 32.20
N VAL A 18 10.21 -15.21 32.29
CA VAL A 18 9.75 -16.07 31.20
C VAL A 18 8.23 -16.07 31.17
N LYS A 19 7.65 -15.75 30.01
CA LYS A 19 6.19 -15.81 29.81
C LYS A 19 5.85 -16.54 28.51
N PRO A 20 5.21 -17.72 28.57
CA PRO A 20 4.75 -18.39 27.37
C PRO A 20 3.56 -17.61 26.79
N ILE A 21 3.64 -17.28 25.49
CA ILE A 21 2.56 -16.66 24.75
C ILE A 21 2.09 -17.63 23.68
N THR A 22 0.82 -18.02 23.76
CA THR A 22 0.16 -18.82 22.73
C THR A 22 -0.89 -17.95 22.07
N GLN A 23 -0.70 -17.67 20.79
CA GLN A 23 -1.67 -16.99 19.94
C GLN A 23 -1.73 -17.71 18.61
N SER A 24 -2.93 -17.74 18.03
CA SER A 24 -3.17 -18.33 16.73
C SER A 24 -3.87 -17.33 15.82
N PHE A 25 -3.61 -17.50 14.53
CA PHE A 25 -4.29 -16.82 13.46
C PHE A 25 -5.00 -17.88 12.62
N ASP A 26 -6.23 -17.59 12.22
CA ASP A 26 -6.87 -18.40 11.19
C ASP A 26 -6.30 -17.98 9.82
N ILE A 27 -5.57 -18.89 9.19
CA ILE A 27 -4.97 -18.71 7.87
C ILE A 27 -5.69 -19.53 6.79
N SER A 28 -6.89 -20.03 7.09
CA SER A 28 -7.71 -20.80 6.14
C SER A 28 -7.99 -20.00 4.87
N ASN A 29 -8.22 -18.69 5.02
CA ASN A 29 -8.47 -17.76 3.90
C ASN A 29 -7.23 -16.99 3.41
N LEU A 30 -6.03 -17.36 3.88
CA LEU A 30 -4.79 -16.74 3.40
C LEU A 30 -4.48 -17.30 1.99
N PRO A 31 -4.33 -16.46 0.95
CA PRO A 31 -4.02 -16.94 -0.39
C PRO A 31 -2.65 -17.62 -0.49
N SER A 32 -2.41 -18.29 -1.62
CA SER A 32 -1.10 -18.85 -1.92
C SER A 32 -0.06 -17.74 -2.05
N GLY A 33 1.10 -17.91 -1.42
CA GLY A 33 2.16 -16.91 -1.45
C GLY A 33 3.28 -17.15 -0.44
N ASN A 34 4.23 -16.22 -0.45
CA ASN A 34 5.38 -16.19 0.44
C ASN A 34 5.13 -15.15 1.53
N TYR A 35 5.22 -15.57 2.80
CA TYR A 35 4.83 -14.77 3.94
C TYR A 35 5.87 -14.81 5.05
N TYR A 36 5.78 -13.83 5.94
CA TYR A 36 6.57 -13.79 7.16
C TYR A 36 5.62 -13.63 8.35
N LEU A 37 5.70 -14.55 9.32
CA LEU A 37 5.12 -14.35 10.65
C LEU A 37 6.08 -13.47 11.45
N THR A 38 5.62 -12.31 11.90
CA THR A 38 6.43 -11.34 12.65
C THR A 38 5.90 -11.20 14.07
N MET A 39 6.77 -11.30 15.06
CA MET A 39 6.47 -11.09 16.47
C MET A 39 7.31 -9.94 17.02
N GLU A 40 6.65 -9.03 17.73
CA GLU A 40 7.27 -7.84 18.30
C GLU A 40 6.86 -7.68 19.76
N VAL A 41 7.85 -7.51 20.64
CA VAL A 41 7.65 -7.09 22.02
C VAL A 41 7.84 -5.59 22.08
N ARG A 42 6.84 -4.86 22.57
CA ARG A 42 6.86 -3.40 22.65
C ARG A 42 6.73 -2.92 24.09
N ASN A 43 7.49 -1.91 24.45
CA ASN A 43 7.37 -1.25 25.74
C ASN A 43 6.20 -0.23 25.76
N ARG A 44 6.00 0.44 26.90
CA ARG A 44 4.90 1.41 27.11
C ARG A 44 5.00 2.65 26.21
N GLU A 45 6.21 2.99 25.77
CA GLU A 45 6.50 4.08 24.83
C GLU A 45 6.31 3.64 23.37
N ASN A 46 5.79 2.43 23.14
CA ASN A 46 5.56 1.83 21.83
C ASN A 46 6.85 1.56 21.02
N LYS A 47 8.01 1.52 21.69
CA LYS A 47 9.29 1.10 21.12
C LYS A 47 9.40 -0.43 21.20
N VAL A 48 9.98 -1.05 20.16
CA VAL A 48 10.19 -2.52 20.12
C VAL A 48 11.45 -2.87 20.90
N ASP A 49 11.28 -3.67 21.95
CA ASP A 49 12.39 -4.20 22.77
C ASP A 49 12.95 -5.50 22.18
N ALA A 50 12.10 -6.29 21.51
CA ALA A 50 12.52 -7.55 20.86
C ALA A 50 11.69 -7.83 19.61
N TYR A 51 12.33 -8.42 18.61
CA TYR A 51 11.76 -8.69 17.29
C TYR A 51 12.17 -10.09 16.83
N ASN A 52 11.22 -10.84 16.27
CA ASN A 52 11.52 -12.10 15.60
C ASN A 52 10.62 -12.28 14.36
N ARG A 53 11.12 -13.00 13.36
CA ARG A 53 10.41 -13.24 12.10
C ARG A 53 10.69 -14.64 11.57
N VAL A 54 9.63 -15.31 11.13
CA VAL A 54 9.70 -16.66 10.54
C VAL A 54 9.08 -16.64 9.15
N PHE A 55 9.83 -17.11 8.15
CA PHE A 55 9.33 -17.29 6.80
C PHE A 55 8.41 -18.51 6.72
N PHE A 56 7.33 -18.42 5.95
CA PHE A 56 6.55 -19.57 5.54
C PHE A 56 5.91 -19.37 4.16
N GLN A 57 5.70 -20.46 3.46
CA GLN A 57 4.95 -20.48 2.21
C GLN A 57 3.55 -21.02 2.46
N ARG A 58 2.53 -20.29 2.02
CA ARG A 58 1.14 -20.77 2.00
C ARG A 58 0.85 -21.31 0.61
N SER A 59 0.35 -22.53 0.54
CA SER A 59 -0.28 -23.08 -0.67
C SER A 59 -1.74 -23.31 -0.37
N ASN A 60 -2.62 -22.50 -0.96
CA ASN A 60 -4.07 -22.57 -0.79
C ASN A 60 -4.77 -22.65 -2.17
N PRO A 61 -4.57 -23.75 -2.91
CA PRO A 61 -5.01 -23.87 -4.30
C PRO A 61 -6.54 -23.94 -4.44
N ASN A 62 -7.24 -24.41 -3.41
CA ASN A 62 -8.69 -24.63 -3.40
C ASN A 62 -9.43 -23.54 -2.61
N LEU A 63 -8.79 -22.40 -2.36
CA LEU A 63 -9.46 -21.30 -1.67
C LEU A 63 -10.52 -20.72 -2.59
N GLU A 64 -11.77 -21.09 -2.36
CA GLU A 64 -12.94 -20.41 -2.92
C GLU A 64 -13.03 -19.04 -2.23
N LEU A 65 -12.48 -18.03 -2.90
CA LEU A 65 -12.69 -16.66 -2.48
C LEU A 65 -14.18 -16.35 -2.66
N PRO A 66 -14.83 -15.64 -1.73
CA PRO A 66 -16.20 -15.18 -1.96
C PRO A 66 -16.24 -14.45 -3.29
N GLU A 67 -17.08 -14.93 -4.20
CA GLU A 67 -17.17 -14.38 -5.55
C GLU A 67 -17.75 -12.97 -5.48
N ILE A 68 -17.11 -12.03 -6.18
CA ILE A 68 -17.72 -10.76 -6.48
C ILE A 68 -18.82 -11.06 -7.49
N ASN A 69 -20.06 -11.16 -7.01
CA ASN A 69 -21.21 -11.47 -7.86
C ASN A 69 -21.66 -10.21 -8.60
N ILE A 70 -21.20 -10.11 -9.85
CA ILE A 70 -21.53 -9.00 -10.74
C ILE A 70 -22.48 -9.41 -11.87
N GLU A 71 -22.90 -10.68 -11.94
CA GLU A 71 -23.58 -11.26 -13.11
C GLU A 71 -24.94 -10.63 -13.40
N ASN A 72 -25.64 -10.19 -12.35
CA ASN A 72 -26.97 -9.60 -12.46
C ASN A 72 -26.97 -8.07 -12.31
N LEU A 73 -25.79 -7.46 -12.28
CA LEU A 73 -25.69 -6.02 -12.08
C LEU A 73 -26.05 -5.30 -13.39
N ASP A 74 -27.11 -4.51 -13.33
CA ASP A 74 -27.55 -3.69 -14.47
C ASP A 74 -26.72 -2.42 -14.54
N ILE A 75 -26.22 -2.13 -15.74
CA ILE A 75 -25.38 -0.96 -16.02
C ILE A 75 -26.18 0.16 -16.71
N VAL A 76 -27.42 -0.09 -17.12
CA VAL A 76 -28.24 0.88 -17.85
C VAL A 76 -28.56 2.08 -16.95
N ASN A 77 -28.45 3.29 -17.49
CA ASN A 77 -28.62 4.58 -16.79
C ASN A 77 -27.60 4.82 -15.66
N THR A 78 -26.43 4.18 -15.75
CA THR A 78 -25.33 4.41 -14.80
C THR A 78 -24.15 5.12 -15.46
N PHE A 79 -23.24 5.67 -14.66
CA PHE A 79 -22.06 6.37 -15.19
C PHE A 79 -21.10 5.46 -15.97
N VAL A 80 -21.15 4.15 -15.75
CA VAL A 80 -20.27 3.18 -16.43
C VAL A 80 -20.76 2.79 -17.83
N GLU A 81 -22.04 3.03 -18.16
CA GLU A 81 -22.62 2.70 -19.47
C GLU A 81 -21.84 3.36 -20.61
N SER A 82 -21.41 4.60 -20.40
CA SER A 82 -20.61 5.38 -21.35
C SER A 82 -19.15 4.91 -21.48
N MET A 83 -18.67 4.02 -20.60
CA MET A 83 -17.28 3.56 -20.57
C MET A 83 -17.06 2.36 -21.49
N THR A 84 -17.07 2.60 -22.80
CA THR A 84 -17.03 1.54 -23.83
C THR A 84 -15.63 1.09 -24.24
N SER A 85 -14.59 1.83 -23.84
CA SER A 85 -13.19 1.51 -24.17
C SER A 85 -12.58 0.54 -23.15
N ILE A 86 -12.31 -0.70 -23.58
CA ILE A 86 -11.66 -1.74 -22.75
C ILE A 86 -10.32 -1.25 -22.20
N ASP A 87 -9.48 -0.61 -23.02
CA ASP A 87 -8.16 -0.15 -22.58
C ASP A 87 -8.27 0.95 -21.51
N THR A 88 -9.22 1.86 -21.68
CA THR A 88 -9.48 2.94 -20.72
C THR A 88 -10.05 2.38 -19.42
N LEU A 89 -10.99 1.44 -19.50
CA LEU A 89 -11.60 0.83 -18.34
C LEU A 89 -10.62 -0.09 -17.59
N ALA A 90 -9.74 -0.79 -18.30
CA ALA A 90 -8.65 -1.57 -17.70
C ALA A 90 -7.73 -0.66 -16.87
N GLN A 91 -7.39 0.51 -17.43
CA GLN A 91 -6.61 1.51 -16.72
C GLN A 91 -7.34 2.04 -15.49
N TYR A 92 -8.65 2.31 -15.58
CA TYR A 92 -9.44 2.76 -14.44
C TYR A 92 -9.52 1.72 -13.34
N ILE A 93 -9.69 0.45 -13.69
CA ILE A 93 -9.68 -0.68 -12.75
C ILE A 93 -8.31 -0.79 -12.07
N ASP A 94 -7.22 -0.63 -12.83
CA ASP A 94 -5.87 -0.67 -12.29
C ASP A 94 -5.59 0.50 -11.31
N TYR A 95 -6.17 1.68 -11.57
CA TYR A 95 -6.12 2.80 -10.63
C TYR A 95 -6.76 2.49 -9.28
N LEU A 96 -7.67 1.53 -9.17
CA LEU A 96 -8.32 1.16 -7.90
C LEU A 96 -7.37 0.39 -6.98
N PHE A 97 -6.26 -0.15 -7.50
CA PHE A 97 -5.35 -1.01 -6.75
C PHE A 97 -4.96 -0.48 -5.36
N PRO A 98 -4.66 0.81 -5.13
CA PRO A 98 -4.30 1.34 -3.80
C PRO A 98 -5.41 1.17 -2.76
N ILE A 99 -6.67 1.36 -3.15
CA ILE A 99 -7.86 1.34 -2.28
C ILE A 99 -8.64 0.02 -2.31
N SER A 100 -8.27 -0.91 -3.19
CA SER A 100 -8.85 -2.25 -3.23
C SER A 100 -8.41 -3.13 -2.06
N THR A 101 -9.32 -3.97 -1.58
CA THR A 101 -9.06 -5.12 -0.71
C THR A 101 -8.20 -6.17 -1.43
N LEU A 102 -7.74 -7.19 -0.72
CA LEU A 102 -6.97 -8.28 -1.36
C LEU A 102 -7.81 -9.01 -2.43
N MET A 103 -9.10 -9.18 -2.17
CA MET A 103 -10.04 -9.88 -3.06
C MET A 103 -10.31 -9.10 -4.33
N GLU A 104 -10.69 -7.83 -4.19
CA GLU A 104 -10.89 -6.90 -5.30
C GLU A 104 -9.63 -6.82 -6.17
N ARG A 105 -8.43 -6.83 -5.58
CA ARG A 105 -7.17 -6.84 -6.37
C ARG A 105 -7.01 -8.11 -7.18
N THR A 106 -7.23 -9.27 -6.58
CA THR A 106 -7.10 -10.54 -7.29
C THR A 106 -8.12 -10.62 -8.42
N TYR A 107 -9.35 -10.21 -8.18
CA TYR A 107 -10.40 -10.15 -9.19
C TYR A 107 -10.04 -9.18 -10.32
N ALA A 108 -9.69 -7.92 -9.98
CA ALA A 108 -9.28 -6.91 -10.94
C ALA A 108 -8.10 -7.37 -11.80
N LEU A 109 -7.08 -7.99 -11.18
CA LEU A 109 -5.92 -8.52 -11.90
C LEU A 109 -6.33 -9.62 -12.87
N ASN A 110 -7.22 -10.54 -12.50
CA ASN A 110 -7.71 -11.57 -13.41
C ASN A 110 -8.53 -10.97 -14.57
N LEU A 111 -9.31 -9.92 -14.29
CA LEU A 111 -10.16 -9.26 -15.27
C LEU A 111 -9.37 -8.44 -16.29
N ILE A 112 -8.32 -7.73 -15.86
CA ILE A 112 -7.46 -6.93 -16.75
C ILE A 112 -6.29 -7.74 -17.34
N SER A 113 -5.97 -8.91 -16.78
CA SER A 113 -4.90 -9.76 -17.30
C SER A 113 -5.24 -10.16 -18.72
N LYS A 114 -4.39 -9.76 -19.66
CA LYS A 114 -4.54 -10.18 -21.06
C LYS A 114 -4.60 -11.71 -21.09
N PRO A 115 -5.53 -12.31 -21.85
CA PRO A 115 -5.56 -13.75 -22.02
C PRO A 115 -4.16 -14.18 -22.44
N LYS A 116 -3.55 -15.10 -21.68
CA LYS A 116 -2.27 -15.69 -22.06
C LYS A 116 -2.44 -16.13 -23.50
N ARG A 117 -1.64 -15.60 -24.43
CA ARG A 117 -1.56 -16.12 -25.79
C ARG A 117 -1.23 -17.60 -25.66
N ARG A 118 -2.25 -18.46 -25.66
CA ARG A 118 -2.07 -19.87 -26.00
C ARG A 118 -1.54 -19.87 -27.43
N LYS A 119 -0.79 -20.92 -27.76
CA LYS A 119 -0.08 -21.08 -29.05
C LYS A 119 -0.92 -20.52 -30.21
N LYS A 120 -0.21 -19.93 -31.17
CA LYS A 120 -0.63 -19.20 -32.38
C LYS A 120 -1.87 -19.70 -33.15
N ASP A 121 -2.38 -20.89 -32.84
CA ASP A 121 -3.42 -21.62 -33.56
C ASP A 121 -4.73 -21.80 -32.76
N GLU A 122 -4.80 -21.35 -31.50
CA GLU A 122 -6.03 -21.31 -30.70
C GLU A 122 -6.38 -19.85 -30.38
N ALA A 123 -6.98 -19.16 -31.35
CA ALA A 123 -7.73 -17.94 -31.05
C ALA A 123 -8.93 -18.36 -30.20
N VAL A 124 -8.80 -18.28 -28.87
CA VAL A 124 -9.98 -18.18 -28.01
C VAL A 124 -10.58 -16.82 -28.35
N ASP A 125 -11.70 -16.82 -29.07
CA ASP A 125 -12.53 -15.64 -29.25
C ASP A 125 -13.00 -15.21 -27.86
N VAL A 126 -12.19 -14.41 -27.18
CA VAL A 126 -12.64 -13.70 -25.99
C VAL A 126 -13.69 -12.75 -26.50
N ASP A 127 -14.95 -13.06 -26.19
CA ASP A 127 -16.08 -12.18 -26.43
C ASP A 127 -15.76 -10.83 -25.78
N ARG A 128 -15.40 -9.86 -26.63
CA ARG A 128 -15.00 -8.52 -26.20
C ARG A 128 -16.14 -7.81 -25.49
N ASP A 129 -17.38 -8.08 -25.90
CA ASP A 129 -18.55 -7.43 -25.33
C ASP A 129 -18.83 -8.02 -23.95
N ALA A 130 -18.69 -9.34 -23.77
CA ALA A 130 -18.77 -9.98 -22.46
C ALA A 130 -17.67 -9.50 -21.50
N LEU A 131 -16.43 -9.33 -21.99
CA LEU A 131 -15.33 -8.78 -21.20
C LEU A 131 -15.60 -7.32 -20.79
N LEU A 132 -16.01 -6.48 -21.74
CA LEU A 132 -16.35 -5.09 -21.50
C LEU A 132 -17.46 -4.98 -20.44
N LEU A 133 -18.53 -5.77 -20.60
CA LEU A 133 -19.64 -5.82 -19.66
C LEU A 133 -19.18 -6.23 -18.26
N SER A 134 -18.32 -7.25 -18.16
CA SER A 134 -17.76 -7.69 -16.88
C SER A 134 -16.91 -6.60 -16.21
N MET A 135 -16.12 -5.86 -16.99
CA MET A 135 -15.34 -4.73 -16.50
C MET A 135 -16.23 -3.57 -16.03
N GLN A 136 -17.29 -3.24 -16.76
CA GLN A 136 -18.23 -2.18 -16.39
C GLN A 136 -18.95 -2.53 -15.09
N ARG A 137 -19.44 -3.77 -14.99
CA ARG A 137 -20.14 -4.25 -13.79
C ARG A 137 -19.23 -4.31 -12.57
N TYR A 138 -18.00 -4.82 -12.70
CA TYR A 138 -17.02 -4.78 -11.62
C TYR A 138 -16.74 -3.34 -11.16
N PHE A 139 -16.55 -2.42 -12.12
CA PHE A 139 -16.26 -1.04 -11.79
C PHE A 139 -17.43 -0.35 -11.08
N LEU A 140 -18.66 -0.62 -11.52
CA LEU A 140 -19.87 -0.11 -10.88
C LEU A 140 -20.06 -0.71 -9.48
N ASP A 141 -19.93 -2.03 -9.32
CA ASP A 141 -20.00 -2.73 -8.03
C ASP A 141 -18.98 -2.15 -7.03
N PHE A 142 -17.74 -1.95 -7.47
CA PHE A 142 -16.67 -1.41 -6.63
C PHE A 142 -17.04 -0.05 -6.00
N TRP A 143 -17.60 0.86 -6.79
CA TRP A 143 -17.98 2.19 -6.32
C TRP A 143 -19.31 2.19 -5.57
N THR A 144 -20.27 1.36 -5.98
CA THR A 144 -21.57 1.23 -5.30
C THR A 144 -21.41 0.67 -3.89
N ASN A 145 -20.52 -0.32 -3.69
CA ASN A 145 -20.19 -0.87 -2.37
C ASN A 145 -19.54 0.15 -1.42
N ARG A 146 -19.05 1.29 -1.94
CA ARG A 146 -18.44 2.37 -1.15
C ARG A 146 -19.41 3.53 -0.94
N ASN A 147 -20.20 3.84 -1.97
CA ASN A 147 -21.22 4.87 -1.94
C ASN A 147 -22.39 4.44 -2.81
N GLU A 148 -23.45 3.95 -2.17
CA GLU A 148 -24.69 3.52 -2.84
C GLU A 148 -25.46 4.71 -3.43
N THR A 149 -25.27 5.91 -2.88
CA THR A 149 -26.06 7.10 -3.24
C THR A 149 -25.55 7.82 -4.49
N ASP A 150 -24.23 7.96 -4.61
CA ASP A 150 -23.59 8.64 -5.75
C ASP A 150 -22.20 8.04 -6.04
N PRO A 151 -22.14 6.82 -6.58
CA PRO A 151 -20.88 6.16 -6.90
C PRO A 151 -20.07 6.90 -7.98
N ALA A 152 -20.76 7.63 -8.85
CA ALA A 152 -20.14 8.40 -9.93
C ALA A 152 -19.29 9.54 -9.38
N LYS A 153 -19.82 10.30 -8.42
CA LYS A 153 -19.09 11.39 -7.74
C LYS A 153 -17.80 10.89 -7.10
N ASP A 154 -17.88 9.81 -6.31
CA ASP A 154 -16.71 9.24 -5.63
C ASP A 154 -15.63 8.81 -6.62
N TRP A 155 -16.03 8.19 -7.74
CA TRP A 155 -15.10 7.86 -8.82
C TRP A 155 -14.45 9.12 -9.39
N TYR A 156 -15.21 10.16 -9.71
CA TYR A 156 -14.66 11.38 -10.30
C TYR A 156 -13.71 12.09 -9.34
N GLU A 157 -14.04 12.18 -8.05
CA GLU A 157 -13.15 12.73 -7.02
C GLU A 157 -11.87 11.90 -6.87
N TYR A 158 -11.99 10.57 -6.87
CA TYR A 158 -10.84 9.68 -6.83
C TYR A 158 -9.94 9.82 -8.06
N LYS A 159 -10.54 9.89 -9.25
CA LYS A 159 -9.82 10.08 -10.51
C LYS A 159 -9.03 11.39 -10.53
N LEU A 160 -9.60 12.48 -10.00
CA LEU A 160 -8.86 13.74 -9.84
C LEU A 160 -7.61 13.57 -8.96
N ASN A 161 -7.70 12.78 -7.89
CA ASN A 161 -6.55 12.47 -7.05
C ASN A 161 -5.52 11.58 -7.78
N VAL A 162 -5.97 10.62 -8.59
CA VAL A 162 -5.08 9.83 -9.46
C VAL A 162 -4.33 10.71 -10.44
N ASP A 163 -4.99 11.69 -11.05
CA ASP A 163 -4.38 12.63 -11.99
C ASP A 163 -3.33 13.52 -11.30
N LYS A 164 -3.63 14.04 -10.10
CA LYS A 164 -2.66 14.77 -9.26
C LYS A 164 -1.43 13.91 -8.94
N VAL A 165 -1.65 12.68 -8.51
CA VAL A 165 -0.61 11.73 -8.15
C VAL A 165 0.26 11.36 -9.35
N ASN A 166 -0.35 11.12 -10.50
CA ASN A 166 0.38 10.87 -11.74
C ASN A 166 1.18 12.09 -12.18
N LYS A 167 0.66 13.31 -11.99
CA LYS A 167 1.40 14.53 -12.31
C LYS A 167 2.61 14.74 -11.40
N HIS A 168 2.50 14.46 -10.11
CA HIS A 168 3.53 14.80 -9.12
C HIS A 168 4.54 13.68 -8.82
N TYR A 169 4.11 12.43 -8.90
CA TYR A 169 4.90 11.28 -8.44
C TYR A 169 5.30 10.32 -9.55
N SER A 170 4.95 10.58 -10.82
CA SER A 170 5.46 9.73 -11.91
C SER A 170 6.97 9.87 -12.08
N THR A 171 7.59 8.78 -12.52
CA THR A 171 8.98 8.70 -12.98
C THR A 171 8.98 8.34 -14.47
N LEU A 172 10.17 8.22 -15.07
CA LEU A 172 10.31 7.86 -16.49
C LEU A 172 9.65 6.51 -16.81
N ASN A 173 9.74 5.55 -15.89
CA ASN A 173 9.33 4.16 -16.11
C ASN A 173 8.10 3.75 -15.29
N THR A 174 7.67 4.57 -14.32
CA THR A 174 6.63 4.22 -13.36
C THR A 174 5.61 5.35 -13.26
N LYS A 175 4.33 5.04 -13.46
CA LYS A 175 3.23 6.01 -13.26
C LYS A 175 3.05 6.31 -11.78
N GLY A 176 2.68 7.54 -11.45
CA GLY A 176 2.57 8.02 -10.08
C GLY A 176 1.73 7.14 -9.16
N TYR A 177 0.56 6.67 -9.59
CA TYR A 177 -0.32 5.82 -8.74
C TYR A 177 0.30 4.49 -8.33
N ILE A 178 1.31 4.01 -9.07
CA ILE A 178 2.06 2.78 -8.77
C ILE A 178 3.13 3.04 -7.71
N THR A 179 3.69 4.25 -7.67
CA THR A 179 4.74 4.62 -6.71
C THR A 179 4.27 4.53 -5.26
N ASP A 180 5.19 4.36 -4.32
CA ASP A 180 4.86 4.28 -2.90
C ASP A 180 4.19 5.56 -2.38
N ARG A 181 4.65 6.73 -2.82
CA ARG A 181 4.03 8.03 -2.53
C ARG A 181 2.63 8.14 -3.10
N GLY A 182 2.46 7.81 -4.38
CA GLY A 182 1.15 7.86 -5.03
C GLY A 182 0.15 6.90 -4.42
N ARG A 183 0.57 5.67 -4.10
CA ARG A 183 -0.26 4.69 -3.38
C ARG A 183 -0.68 5.22 -2.01
N ALA A 184 0.24 5.80 -1.24
CA ALA A 184 -0.07 6.35 0.08
C ALA A 184 -1.08 7.50 -0.04
N TYR A 185 -0.86 8.42 -0.98
CA TYR A 185 -1.79 9.52 -1.27
C TYR A 185 -3.19 9.00 -1.65
N LEU A 186 -3.29 8.02 -2.54
CA LEU A 186 -4.58 7.48 -2.96
C LEU A 186 -5.29 6.68 -1.86
N LYS A 187 -4.54 6.02 -0.99
CA LYS A 187 -5.09 5.20 0.10
C LYS A 187 -5.54 6.02 1.30
N TYR A 188 -4.84 7.11 1.61
CA TYR A 188 -5.05 7.90 2.83
C TYR A 188 -5.53 9.33 2.56
N GLY A 189 -5.54 9.75 1.30
CA GLY A 189 -5.82 11.12 0.90
C GLY A 189 -4.57 12.01 0.94
N GLU A 190 -4.82 13.30 0.71
CA GLU A 190 -3.79 14.33 0.77
C GLU A 190 -3.22 14.46 2.20
N PRO A 191 -1.89 14.42 2.37
CA PRO A 191 -1.27 14.65 3.68
C PRO A 191 -1.53 16.08 4.16
N ASN A 192 -1.63 16.26 5.48
CA ASN A 192 -1.82 17.58 6.07
C ASN A 192 -0.57 18.45 5.95
N SER A 193 0.61 17.83 5.99
CA SER A 193 1.87 18.53 5.71
C SER A 193 2.89 17.60 5.05
N ILE A 194 3.78 18.20 4.25
CA ILE A 194 4.86 17.51 3.56
C ILE A 194 6.16 18.29 3.82
N ASN A 195 7.09 17.66 4.53
CA ASN A 195 8.45 18.18 4.70
C ASN A 195 9.38 17.49 3.71
N SER A 196 9.69 18.16 2.60
CA SER A 196 10.58 17.66 1.56
C SER A 196 12.00 18.19 1.76
N GLN A 197 12.99 17.30 1.79
CA GLN A 197 14.40 17.61 1.95
C GLN A 197 15.20 16.95 0.81
N PRO A 198 15.34 17.64 -0.34
CA PRO A 198 16.03 17.08 -1.51
C PRO A 198 17.56 17.09 -1.40
N HIS A 199 18.13 17.95 -0.57
CA HIS A 199 19.58 18.24 -0.55
C HIS A 199 20.16 18.33 0.85
N GLU A 200 19.82 17.39 1.73
CA GLU A 200 20.41 17.32 3.06
C GLU A 200 21.78 16.59 3.02
N PRO A 201 22.90 17.21 3.44
CA PRO A 201 24.26 16.72 3.15
C PRO A 201 24.59 15.30 3.63
N SER A 202 23.92 14.84 4.69
CA SER A 202 24.21 13.56 5.36
C SER A 202 23.13 12.50 5.15
N SER A 203 22.11 12.77 4.33
CA SER A 203 21.03 11.84 4.06
C SER A 203 20.74 11.66 2.57
N TYR A 204 20.07 10.55 2.24
CA TYR A 204 19.33 10.48 0.99
C TYR A 204 18.24 11.57 0.97
N PRO A 205 17.83 12.09 -0.20
CA PRO A 205 16.64 12.91 -0.36
C PRO A 205 15.44 12.19 0.23
N TYR A 206 14.63 12.90 1.02
CA TYR A 206 13.47 12.32 1.67
C TYR A 206 12.31 13.28 1.80
N GLU A 207 11.13 12.70 2.00
CA GLU A 207 9.90 13.41 2.31
C GLU A 207 9.26 12.78 3.54
N ILE A 208 8.89 13.63 4.49
CA ILE A 208 8.08 13.23 5.64
C ILE A 208 6.68 13.77 5.41
N TRP A 209 5.72 12.86 5.28
CA TRP A 209 4.31 13.20 5.16
C TRP A 209 3.64 13.01 6.51
N HIS A 210 2.82 13.96 6.92
CA HIS A 210 2.10 13.91 8.17
C HIS A 210 0.60 13.96 7.96
N TYR A 211 -0.11 13.11 8.69
CA TYR A 211 -1.56 13.06 8.76
C TYR A 211 -1.98 13.22 10.23
N TYR A 212 -2.74 14.27 10.52
CA TYR A 212 -3.28 14.48 11.86
C TYR A 212 -4.20 13.33 12.28
N GLN A 213 -4.97 12.80 11.33
CA GLN A 213 -5.86 11.67 11.54
C GLN A 213 -5.98 10.80 10.30
N ILE A 214 -5.81 9.49 10.48
CA ILE A 214 -6.12 8.45 9.50
C ILE A 214 -7.00 7.42 10.19
N LYS A 215 -8.31 7.41 9.87
CA LYS A 215 -9.30 6.54 10.54
C LYS A 215 -9.22 6.72 12.06
N ASP A 216 -8.90 5.66 12.80
CA ASP A 216 -8.78 5.63 14.26
C ASP A 216 -7.35 5.92 14.77
N GLN A 217 -6.45 6.40 13.91
CA GLN A 217 -5.06 6.70 14.26
C GLN A 217 -4.80 8.20 14.14
N GLY A 218 -4.26 8.81 15.20
CA GLY A 218 -3.80 10.19 15.19
C GLY A 218 -2.29 10.29 14.95
N ASN A 219 -1.85 11.45 14.45
CA ASN A 219 -0.44 11.82 14.27
C ASN A 219 0.39 10.75 13.55
N VAL A 220 -0.09 10.33 12.39
CA VAL A 220 0.54 9.29 11.57
C VAL A 220 1.52 9.94 10.62
N ARG A 221 2.74 9.40 10.57
CA ARG A 221 3.80 9.88 9.68
C ARG A 221 4.22 8.79 8.70
N PHE A 222 4.63 9.22 7.52
CA PHE A 222 5.28 8.40 6.51
C PHE A 222 6.61 9.04 6.15
N VAL A 223 7.64 8.23 6.00
CA VAL A 223 8.95 8.64 5.54
C VAL A 223 9.22 7.95 4.22
N PHE A 224 9.36 8.76 3.18
CA PHE A 224 9.76 8.30 1.85
C PHE A 224 11.17 8.80 1.55
N TYR A 225 11.95 8.05 0.79
CA TYR A 225 13.31 8.42 0.45
C TYR A 225 13.70 7.91 -0.93
N ASN A 226 14.64 8.61 -1.55
CA ASN A 226 15.15 8.25 -2.87
C ASN A 226 16.57 7.69 -2.76
N ARG A 227 16.72 6.40 -3.03
CA ARG A 227 18.02 5.72 -3.01
C ARG A 227 18.90 6.03 -4.22
N ASP A 228 18.26 6.23 -5.37
CA ASP A 228 18.91 6.40 -6.67
C ASP A 228 19.42 7.83 -6.86
N LEU A 229 18.84 8.82 -6.16
CA LEU A 229 19.22 10.25 -6.16
C LEU A 229 19.01 10.98 -7.48
N VAL A 230 18.77 10.25 -8.56
CA VAL A 230 18.59 10.78 -9.91
C VAL A 230 17.11 10.80 -10.28
N THR A 231 16.39 9.73 -9.97
CA THR A 231 14.97 9.59 -10.32
C THR A 231 14.05 10.23 -9.27
N ASN A 232 12.78 10.47 -9.61
CA ASN A 232 11.76 10.90 -8.65
C ASN A 232 11.14 9.69 -7.89
N ASP A 233 11.87 8.58 -7.78
CA ASP A 233 11.37 7.33 -7.20
C ASP A 233 11.66 7.29 -5.69
N TYR A 234 10.69 7.73 -4.89
CA TYR A 234 10.79 7.71 -3.45
C TYR A 234 10.06 6.48 -2.90
N GLU A 235 10.82 5.55 -2.34
CA GLU A 235 10.32 4.33 -1.71
C GLU A 235 9.85 4.63 -0.27
N LEU A 236 8.85 3.91 0.22
CA LEU A 236 8.44 3.98 1.62
C LEU A 236 9.53 3.35 2.49
N LEU A 237 10.13 4.17 3.35
CA LEU A 237 11.15 3.75 4.31
C LEU A 237 10.53 3.38 5.66
N HIS A 238 9.57 4.18 6.14
CA HIS A 238 8.94 3.98 7.44
C HIS A 238 7.54 4.58 7.47
N SER A 239 6.63 3.98 8.24
CA SER A 239 5.33 4.54 8.55
C SER A 239 4.89 4.20 9.98
N ASP A 240 4.23 5.15 10.62
CA ASP A 240 3.51 4.94 11.88
C ASP A 240 2.13 4.28 11.67
N ALA A 241 1.64 4.22 10.43
CA ALA A 241 0.31 3.69 10.12
C ALA A 241 0.23 2.18 10.35
N ARG A 242 -0.84 1.73 11.03
CA ARG A 242 -1.16 0.31 11.18
C ARG A 242 -1.28 -0.36 9.81
N GLY A 243 -0.50 -1.42 9.62
CA GLY A 243 -0.52 -2.23 8.40
C GLY A 243 0.52 -1.84 7.35
N GLU A 244 1.25 -0.74 7.56
CA GLU A 244 2.33 -0.28 6.68
C GLU A 244 3.71 -0.73 7.16
N LEU A 245 4.73 -0.51 6.33
CA LEU A 245 6.12 -0.83 6.67
C LEU A 245 6.58 0.01 7.87
N LYS A 246 6.94 -0.65 8.96
CA LYS A 246 7.50 -0.01 10.15
C LYS A 246 8.94 -0.47 10.39
N ASP A 247 9.87 0.40 10.06
CA ASP A 247 11.30 0.16 10.21
C ASP A 247 11.87 1.01 11.33
N TYR A 248 12.34 0.44 12.44
CA TYR A 248 12.88 1.23 13.57
C TYR A 248 14.25 1.84 13.29
N GLN A 249 15.00 1.29 12.34
CA GLN A 249 16.33 1.77 11.97
C GLN A 249 16.28 2.68 10.75
N TRP A 250 15.10 3.22 10.43
CA TRP A 250 14.89 4.05 9.26
C TRP A 250 15.82 5.26 9.21
N GLN A 251 16.07 5.91 10.36
CA GLN A 251 16.98 7.07 10.45
C GLN A 251 18.41 6.71 10.04
N MET A 252 18.88 5.53 10.46
CA MET A 252 20.19 5.03 10.04
C MET A 252 20.23 4.71 8.55
N LYS A 253 19.19 4.06 8.02
CA LYS A 253 19.09 3.74 6.59
C LYS A 253 19.08 5.00 5.73
N LEU A 254 18.42 6.05 6.21
CA LEU A 254 18.38 7.35 5.57
C LEU A 254 19.76 8.03 5.54
N GLN A 255 20.60 7.79 6.55
CA GLN A 255 21.94 8.41 6.69
C GLN A 255 23.09 7.46 6.31
N LYS A 256 22.80 6.30 5.71
CA LYS A 256 23.76 5.23 5.45
C LYS A 256 24.95 5.64 4.57
N ARG A 257 24.84 6.76 3.82
CA ARG A 257 25.97 7.32 3.03
C ARG A 257 27.19 7.70 3.86
N GLN A 258 27.01 8.12 5.12
CA GLN A 258 28.13 8.59 5.96
C GLN A 258 28.47 7.63 7.09
N ASN A 259 27.51 6.84 7.57
CA ASN A 259 27.73 5.90 8.68
C ASN A 259 27.42 4.45 8.27
N PRO A 260 28.38 3.72 7.70
CA PRO A 260 28.34 2.26 7.68
C PRO A 260 28.64 1.73 9.09
N SER A 261 27.76 1.99 10.06
CA SER A 261 27.86 1.33 11.36
C SER A 261 27.50 -0.14 11.17
N ASN A 262 28.41 -1.01 11.60
CA ASN A 262 28.24 -2.47 11.60
C ASN A 262 27.51 -2.98 12.84
N ASP A 263 27.02 -2.09 13.73
CA ASP A 263 26.27 -2.49 14.92
C ASP A 263 24.78 -2.73 14.59
N PRO A 264 24.31 -3.99 14.62
CA PRO A 264 22.91 -4.30 14.34
C PRO A 264 21.93 -3.78 15.40
N ASN A 265 22.41 -3.40 16.60
CA ASN A 265 21.58 -2.90 17.70
C ASN A 265 21.50 -1.38 17.77
N GLN A 266 22.25 -0.66 16.94
CA GLN A 266 22.18 0.78 16.90
C GLN A 266 20.82 1.21 16.32
N MET A 267 20.05 1.97 17.10
CA MET A 267 18.72 2.48 16.69
C MET A 267 18.75 3.97 16.34
N ASP A 268 19.75 4.69 16.83
CA ASP A 268 19.87 6.13 16.70
C ASP A 268 21.21 6.51 16.07
N VAL A 269 21.12 7.45 15.12
CA VAL A 269 22.31 8.11 14.58
C VAL A 269 22.72 9.22 15.53
N SER A 270 24.04 9.40 15.74
CA SER A 270 24.57 10.50 16.54
C SER A 270 24.07 11.84 15.97
N PRO A 271 23.72 12.85 16.78
CA PRO A 271 23.36 14.17 16.25
C PRO A 271 24.54 14.74 15.46
N TYR A 272 24.35 15.02 14.16
CA TYR A 272 25.36 15.66 13.31
C TYR A 272 24.94 17.08 12.94
N TRP A 273 25.95 17.93 12.72
CA TRP A 273 25.75 19.31 12.31
C TRP A 273 25.02 19.39 10.95
N GLY A 274 23.88 20.08 10.92
CA GLY A 274 23.08 20.29 9.70
C GLY A 274 21.96 19.27 9.44
N GLY A 275 21.87 18.18 10.23
CA GLY A 275 20.81 17.19 10.08
C GLY A 275 19.50 17.63 10.73
N ARG A 276 18.42 17.79 9.96
CA ARG A 276 17.10 18.26 10.46
C ARG A 276 16.00 17.20 10.45
N VAL A 277 16.34 15.95 10.07
CA VAL A 277 15.41 14.81 10.04
C VAL A 277 14.60 14.68 11.34
N ARG A 278 15.26 14.75 12.51
CA ARG A 278 14.58 14.62 13.82
C ARG A 278 13.65 15.79 14.09
N ASP A 279 14.02 17.00 13.67
CA ASP A 279 13.19 18.19 13.86
C ASP A 279 11.93 18.12 13.00
N TYR A 280 12.06 17.73 11.73
CA TYR A 280 10.90 17.54 10.84
C TYR A 280 10.02 16.35 11.25
N TRP A 281 10.63 15.31 11.82
CA TRP A 281 9.89 14.17 12.37
C TRP A 281 9.06 14.54 13.61
N ASN A 282 9.63 15.34 14.50
CA ASN A 282 8.99 15.74 15.76
C ASN A 282 8.03 16.93 15.58
N ASN A 283 8.36 17.83 14.66
CA ASN A 283 7.58 19.04 14.35
C ASN A 283 7.28 19.08 12.85
N PRO A 284 6.32 18.26 12.38
CA PRO A 284 5.85 18.34 11.01
C PRO A 284 5.28 19.76 10.77
N ARG A 285 5.80 20.44 9.74
CA ARG A 285 5.40 21.81 9.36
C ARG A 285 4.74 21.80 8.01
#